data_AF-A0A803R5B7-F1
#
_entry.id   AF-A0A803R5B7-F1
#
_cell.length_a   1.000
_cell.length_b   1.000
_cell.length_c   1.000
_cell.angle_alpha   90.00
_cell.angle_beta   90.00
_cell.angle_gamma   90.00
#
_symmetry.space_group_name_H-M   'P 1'
#
loop_
_entity.id
_entity.type
_entity.pdbx_description
1 polymer ?
#
loop_
_entity_poly.entity_id
_entity_poly.type
_entity_poly.pdbx_seq_one_letter_code
_entity_poly.pdbx_strand_id
1 'polypeptide(L)'
;MILNNEMIIYQSLDFDLIVYAPYRSVQGFINDMEEFCGSVDDQLQGLTNLHESAKMDVDKIMLTDAPLLFPPGQLALAALRSSNGVHKIIDFERYLTRILSRQNTEHTSSELIESLNAIDSWVRKYKFPSEKDLKHINRKLKSCWGLSSHDDSKKREKKSKHKLKKNSNEQTLPSLNE
;
A
#
# COMPACT_ATOMS: atom_id res chain seq x y z
N MET A 1 -19.33 15.70 1.70
CA MET A 1 -19.40 14.31 2.24
C MET A 1 -18.02 13.76 2.58
N ILE A 2 -16.95 14.07 1.82
CA ILE A 2 -15.57 13.62 2.09
C ILE A 2 -15.04 14.13 3.45
N LEU A 3 -15.13 15.44 3.72
CA LEU A 3 -14.64 16.07 4.97
C LEU A 3 -15.29 15.53 6.26
N ASN A 4 -16.48 14.93 6.17
CA ASN A 4 -17.15 14.38 7.36
C ASN A 4 -16.43 13.15 7.91
N ASN A 5 -15.76 12.39 7.05
CA ASN A 5 -15.10 11.12 7.38
C ASN A 5 -13.59 11.27 7.61
N GLU A 6 -13.00 12.42 7.28
CA GLU A 6 -11.55 12.67 7.37
C GLU A 6 -10.98 12.34 8.76
N MET A 7 -11.54 12.95 9.82
CA MET A 7 -11.09 12.69 11.19
C MET A 7 -11.31 11.22 11.63
N ILE A 8 -12.38 10.58 11.14
CA ILE A 8 -12.67 9.18 11.46
C ILE A 8 -11.60 8.29 10.84
N ILE A 9 -11.22 8.55 9.59
CA ILE A 9 -10.17 7.80 8.89
C ILE A 9 -8.82 7.99 9.59
N TYR A 10 -8.44 9.22 9.97
CA TYR A 10 -7.18 9.45 10.67
C TYR A 10 -7.11 8.73 12.01
N GLN A 11 -8.21 8.72 12.77
CA GLN A 11 -8.30 7.97 14.02
C GLN A 11 -8.23 6.46 13.80
N SER A 12 -8.88 5.94 12.75
CA SER A 12 -8.84 4.51 12.43
C SER A 12 -7.48 4.02 11.94
N LEU A 13 -6.63 4.92 11.45
CA LEU A 13 -5.25 4.64 11.05
C LEU A 13 -4.24 4.92 12.18
N ASP A 14 -4.70 5.24 13.39
CA ASP A 14 -3.86 5.65 14.51
C ASP A 14 -2.90 6.82 14.17
N PHE A 15 -3.29 7.66 13.19
CA PHE A 15 -2.49 8.73 12.61
C PHE A 15 -1.19 8.29 11.91
N ASP A 16 -1.03 7.01 11.61
CA ASP A 16 0.06 6.48 10.79
C ASP A 16 -0.25 6.69 9.29
N LEU A 17 0.04 7.90 8.81
CA LEU A 17 -0.28 8.32 7.44
C LEU A 17 0.85 8.06 6.43
N ILE A 18 2.01 7.58 6.89
CA ILE A 18 3.15 7.31 6.02
C ILE A 18 3.06 5.87 5.51
N VAL A 19 2.93 5.72 4.19
CA VAL A 19 2.88 4.41 3.53
C VAL A 19 4.04 4.29 2.55
N TYR A 20 4.85 3.25 2.71
CA TYR A 20 5.95 2.93 1.80
C TYR A 20 5.50 1.96 0.72
N ALA A 21 5.10 2.49 -0.44
CA ALA A 21 4.69 1.67 -1.57
C ALA A 21 5.90 1.07 -2.32
N PRO A 22 5.75 -0.12 -2.94
CA PRO A 22 6.87 -0.83 -3.58
C PRO A 22 7.36 -0.20 -4.88
N TYR A 23 6.61 0.72 -5.52
CA TYR A 23 7.00 1.34 -6.80
C TYR A 23 8.38 2.01 -6.77
N ARG A 24 8.73 2.69 -5.66
CA ARG A 24 10.06 3.30 -5.50
C ARG A 24 11.16 2.24 -5.38
N SER A 25 10.86 1.12 -4.72
CA SER A 25 11.80 0.01 -4.58
C SER A 25 12.03 -0.69 -5.92
N VAL A 26 10.98 -0.83 -6.75
CA VAL A 26 11.11 -1.35 -8.13
C VAL A 26 12.10 -0.49 -8.92
N GLN A 27 11.94 0.85 -8.92
CA GLN A 27 12.88 1.73 -9.60
C GLN A 27 14.32 1.57 -9.08
N GLY A 28 14.49 1.45 -7.75
CA GLY A 28 15.80 1.24 -7.15
C GLY A 28 16.47 -0.05 -7.62
N PHE A 29 15.73 -1.15 -7.68
CA PHE A 29 16.24 -2.43 -8.19
C PHE A 29 16.52 -2.39 -9.69
N ILE A 30 15.69 -1.71 -10.51
CA ILE A 30 15.97 -1.54 -11.94
C ILE A 30 17.30 -0.82 -12.15
N ASN A 31 17.57 0.25 -11.41
CA ASN A 31 18.86 0.97 -11.51
C ASN A 31 20.04 0.07 -11.09
N ASP A 32 19.89 -0.75 -10.05
CA ASP A 32 20.93 -1.71 -9.64
C ASP A 32 21.10 -2.87 -10.65
N MET A 33 20.02 -3.27 -11.33
CA MET A 33 20.05 -4.22 -12.44
C MET A 33 20.77 -3.67 -13.67
N GLU A 34 20.63 -2.37 -13.98
CA GLU A 34 21.41 -1.70 -15.03
C GLU A 34 22.92 -1.79 -14.75
N GLU A 35 23.34 -1.54 -13.51
CA GLU A 35 24.73 -1.72 -13.06
C GLU A 35 25.17 -3.20 -13.10
N PHE A 36 24.24 -4.14 -12.87
CA PHE A 36 24.51 -5.58 -12.92
C PHE A 36 24.76 -6.11 -14.34
N CYS A 37 23.92 -5.72 -15.29
CA CYS A 37 23.96 -6.21 -16.67
C CYS A 37 25.11 -5.60 -17.49
N GLY A 38 25.55 -4.39 -17.14
CA GLY A 38 26.50 -3.62 -17.93
C GLY A 38 25.80 -2.86 -19.06
N SER A 39 26.36 -1.71 -19.44
CA SER A 39 25.76 -0.76 -20.38
C SER A 39 25.82 -1.24 -21.83
N VAL A 40 24.95 -2.19 -22.19
CA VAL A 40 24.67 -2.60 -23.58
C VAL A 40 23.29 -2.06 -23.96
N ASP A 41 23.21 -1.26 -25.01
CA ASP A 41 21.98 -0.52 -25.39
C ASP A 41 20.74 -1.42 -25.55
N ASP A 42 20.90 -2.62 -26.10
CA ASP A 42 19.79 -3.59 -26.27
C ASP A 42 19.20 -4.07 -24.94
N GLN A 43 19.99 -4.12 -23.86
CA GLN A 43 19.52 -4.51 -22.53
C GLN A 43 18.78 -3.39 -21.82
N LEU A 44 19.08 -2.13 -22.16
CA LEU A 44 18.43 -0.96 -21.58
C LEU A 44 16.95 -0.85 -21.98
N GLN A 45 16.65 -1.16 -23.25
CA GLN A 45 15.27 -1.24 -23.72
C GLN A 45 14.52 -2.40 -23.05
N GLY A 46 15.21 -3.53 -22.86
CA GLY A 46 14.67 -4.67 -22.11
C GLY A 46 14.27 -4.27 -20.68
N LEU A 47 15.19 -3.62 -19.95
CA LEU A 47 14.95 -3.17 -18.57
C LEU A 47 13.81 -2.15 -18.46
N THR A 48 13.64 -1.30 -19.47
CA THR A 48 12.50 -0.38 -19.54
C THR A 48 11.17 -1.15 -19.63
N ASN A 49 11.09 -2.16 -20.49
CA ASN A 49 9.89 -3.01 -20.60
C ASN A 49 9.63 -3.81 -19.31
N LEU A 50 10.71 -4.33 -18.69
CA LEU A 50 10.65 -5.00 -17.40
C LEU A 50 10.09 -4.08 -16.31
N HIS A 51 10.54 -2.83 -16.28
CA HIS A 51 10.07 -1.85 -15.31
C HIS A 51 8.57 -1.57 -15.44
N GLU A 52 8.08 -1.37 -16.65
CA GLU A 52 6.64 -1.16 -16.90
C GLU A 52 5.81 -2.38 -16.52
N SER A 53 6.25 -3.57 -16.92
CA SER A 53 5.57 -4.81 -16.57
C SER A 53 5.63 -5.11 -15.07
N ALA A 54 6.73 -4.78 -14.39
CA ALA A 54 6.85 -4.93 -12.95
C ALA A 54 5.90 -3.98 -12.20
N LYS A 55 5.63 -2.76 -12.71
CA LYS A 55 4.60 -1.88 -12.14
C LYS A 55 3.21 -2.51 -12.22
N MET A 56 2.87 -3.13 -13.35
CA MET A 56 1.59 -3.84 -13.49
C MET A 56 1.50 -5.04 -12.53
N ASP A 57 2.61 -5.73 -12.28
CA ASP A 57 2.64 -6.83 -11.31
C ASP A 57 2.56 -6.32 -9.86
N VAL A 58 3.15 -5.17 -9.56
CA VAL A 58 2.92 -4.46 -8.29
C VAL A 58 1.44 -4.15 -8.11
N ASP A 59 0.75 -3.65 -9.13
CA ASP A 59 -0.68 -3.34 -9.01
C ASP A 59 -1.50 -4.59 -8.64
N LYS A 60 -1.15 -5.77 -9.18
CA LYS A 60 -1.77 -7.04 -8.80
C LYS A 60 -1.49 -7.40 -7.34
N ILE A 61 -0.24 -7.21 -6.88
CA ILE A 61 0.15 -7.44 -5.49
C ILE A 61 -0.63 -6.52 -4.55
N MET A 62 -0.80 -5.25 -4.91
CA MET A 62 -1.50 -4.23 -4.11
C MET A 62 -3.00 -4.50 -3.96
N LEU A 63 -3.59 -5.38 -4.77
CA LEU A 63 -4.97 -5.86 -4.64
C LEU A 63 -5.12 -7.03 -3.65
N THR A 64 -4.03 -7.47 -3.03
CA THR A 64 -4.01 -8.57 -2.05
C THR A 64 -3.62 -8.06 -0.66
N ASP A 65 -3.60 -8.96 0.32
CA ASP A 65 -3.13 -8.66 1.68
C ASP A 65 -1.59 -8.62 1.80
N ALA A 66 -0.85 -8.92 0.73
CA ALA A 66 0.61 -8.95 0.76
C ALA A 66 1.26 -7.63 1.25
N PRO A 67 0.78 -6.42 0.90
CA PRO A 67 1.34 -5.16 1.42
C PRO A 67 1.24 -4.99 2.93
N LEU A 68 0.36 -5.74 3.61
CA LEU A 68 0.24 -5.75 5.07
C LEU A 68 1.19 -6.75 5.74
N LEU A 69 1.74 -7.70 4.97
CA LEU A 69 2.51 -8.83 5.48
C LEU A 69 4.01 -8.76 5.14
N PHE A 70 4.36 -8.09 4.04
CA PHE A 70 5.74 -8.07 3.53
C PHE A 70 6.22 -6.64 3.27
N PRO A 71 7.52 -6.35 3.50
CA PRO A 71 8.10 -5.04 3.24
C PRO A 71 8.13 -4.72 1.74
N PRO A 72 8.09 -3.42 1.37
CA PRO A 72 8.02 -2.97 -0.01
C PRO A 72 9.17 -3.46 -0.90
N GLY A 73 10.36 -3.70 -0.33
CA GLY A 73 11.49 -4.28 -1.07
C GLY A 73 11.21 -5.71 -1.54
N GLN A 74 10.61 -6.55 -0.68
CA GLN A 74 10.24 -7.92 -1.05
C GLN A 74 9.09 -7.94 -2.06
N LEU A 75 8.09 -7.06 -1.91
CA LEU A 75 7.01 -6.90 -2.89
C LEU A 75 7.56 -6.49 -4.27
N ALA A 76 8.52 -5.55 -4.29
CA ALA A 76 9.16 -5.11 -5.53
C ALA A 76 9.98 -6.24 -6.18
N LEU A 77 10.75 -7.00 -5.40
CA LEU A 77 11.49 -8.16 -5.92
C LEU A 77 10.54 -9.24 -6.45
N ALA A 78 9.42 -9.50 -5.78
CA ALA A 78 8.42 -10.46 -6.27
C ALA A 78 7.81 -10.01 -7.61
N ALA A 79 7.47 -8.71 -7.74
CA ALA A 79 6.98 -8.13 -8.98
C ALA A 79 8.02 -8.23 -10.12
N LEU A 80 9.27 -7.89 -9.84
CA LEU A 80 10.37 -7.99 -10.79
C LEU A 80 10.65 -9.43 -11.20
N ARG A 81 10.57 -10.39 -10.27
CA ARG A 81 10.70 -11.82 -10.55
C ARG A 81 9.61 -12.31 -11.50
N SER A 82 8.36 -11.95 -11.22
CA SER A 82 7.20 -12.27 -12.07
C SER A 82 7.38 -11.71 -13.47
N SER A 83 7.70 -10.41 -13.57
CA SER A 83 7.89 -9.74 -14.85
C SER A 83 9.09 -10.30 -15.65
N ASN A 84 10.19 -10.63 -14.97
CA ASN A 84 11.37 -11.21 -15.60
C ASN A 84 11.12 -12.66 -16.06
N GLY A 85 10.19 -13.39 -15.44
CA GLY A 85 9.75 -14.70 -15.94
C GLY A 85 9.17 -14.63 -17.37
N VAL A 86 8.59 -13.49 -17.75
CA VAL A 86 8.05 -13.22 -19.08
C VAL A 86 9.13 -12.72 -20.04
N HIS A 87 9.89 -11.71 -19.63
CA HIS A 87 10.84 -11.02 -20.51
C HIS A 87 12.21 -11.72 -20.61
N LYS A 88 12.61 -12.46 -19.57
CA LYS A 88 13.87 -13.20 -19.46
C LYS A 88 15.12 -12.36 -19.78
N ILE A 89 15.17 -11.15 -19.24
CA ILE A 89 16.25 -10.18 -19.52
C ILE A 89 17.47 -10.48 -18.65
N ILE A 90 17.25 -10.96 -17.42
CA ILE A 90 18.30 -11.14 -16.42
C ILE A 90 18.24 -12.54 -15.82
N ASP A 91 19.40 -13.09 -15.47
CA ASP A 91 19.48 -14.21 -14.54
C ASP A 91 19.13 -13.73 -13.12
N PHE A 92 17.86 -13.86 -12.76
CA PHE A 92 17.31 -13.32 -11.51
C PHE A 92 17.89 -14.01 -10.27
N GLU A 93 18.19 -15.31 -10.34
CA GLU A 93 18.79 -16.07 -9.23
C GLU A 93 20.21 -15.58 -8.94
N ARG A 94 21.00 -15.38 -10.01
CA ARG A 94 22.34 -14.80 -9.88
C ARG A 94 22.28 -13.37 -9.36
N TYR A 95 21.30 -12.58 -9.80
CA TYR A 95 21.09 -11.22 -9.33
C TYR A 95 20.74 -11.18 -7.83
N LEU A 96 19.80 -12.01 -7.36
CA LEU A 96 19.46 -12.14 -5.95
C LEU A 96 20.67 -12.52 -5.10
N THR A 97 21.48 -13.46 -5.58
CA THR A 97 22.71 -13.88 -4.89
C THR A 97 23.71 -12.72 -4.73
N ARG A 98 23.84 -11.85 -5.75
CA ARG A 98 24.68 -10.63 -5.67
C ARG A 98 24.13 -9.62 -4.66
N ILE A 99 22.82 -9.40 -4.62
CA ILE A 99 22.23 -8.48 -3.63
C ILE A 99 22.47 -9.01 -2.21
N LEU A 100 22.23 -10.30 -2.00
CA LEU A 100 22.40 -10.93 -0.69
C LEU A 100 23.86 -10.94 -0.24
N SER A 101 24.82 -11.15 -1.13
CA SER A 101 26.25 -11.12 -0.76
C SER A 101 26.76 -9.72 -0.38
N ARG A 102 26.09 -8.66 -0.86
CA ARG A 102 26.37 -7.26 -0.46
C ARG A 102 25.80 -6.93 0.93
N GLN A 103 24.84 -7.71 1.41
CA GLN A 103 24.13 -7.47 2.66
C GLN A 103 24.79 -8.29 3.79
N ASN A 104 25.27 -7.63 4.83
CA ASN A 104 25.72 -8.30 6.06
C ASN A 104 24.50 -8.65 6.94
N THR A 105 23.58 -9.46 6.42
CA THR A 105 22.31 -9.78 7.09
C THR A 105 22.35 -11.14 7.77
N GLU A 106 21.66 -11.27 8.91
CA GLU A 106 21.44 -12.56 9.59
C GLU A 106 20.46 -13.48 8.83
N HIS A 107 19.66 -12.91 7.92
CA HIS A 107 18.64 -13.63 7.18
C HIS A 107 19.21 -14.48 6.05
N THR A 108 18.72 -15.71 5.94
CA THR A 108 19.21 -16.69 4.94
C THR A 108 18.53 -16.43 3.60
N SER A 109 19.22 -16.73 2.48
CA SER A 109 18.65 -16.69 1.13
C SER A 109 17.34 -17.48 1.01
N SER A 110 17.21 -18.59 1.76
CA SER A 110 15.99 -19.41 1.82
C SER A 110 14.78 -18.61 2.31
N GLU A 111 14.94 -17.80 3.36
CA GLU A 111 13.84 -17.02 3.95
C GLU A 111 13.30 -15.97 2.97
N LEU A 112 14.20 -15.34 2.21
CA LEU A 112 13.81 -14.42 1.14
C LEU A 112 13.01 -15.15 0.06
N ILE A 113 13.52 -16.30 -0.41
CA ILE A 113 12.84 -17.11 -1.44
C ILE A 113 11.45 -17.54 -0.96
N GLU A 114 11.33 -17.99 0.29
CA GLU A 114 10.05 -18.34 0.91
C GLU A 114 9.08 -17.16 0.94
N SER A 115 9.58 -15.98 1.33
CA SER A 115 8.78 -14.74 1.34
C SER A 115 8.27 -14.39 -0.05
N LEU A 116 9.14 -14.42 -1.06
CA LEU A 116 8.75 -14.18 -2.45
C LEU A 116 7.71 -15.22 -2.92
N ASN A 117 7.90 -16.50 -2.61
CA ASN A 117 6.96 -17.57 -2.96
C ASN A 117 5.59 -17.39 -2.28
N ALA A 118 5.57 -16.90 -1.04
CA ALA A 118 4.34 -16.57 -0.34
C ALA A 118 3.60 -15.42 -1.03
N ILE A 119 4.30 -14.36 -1.46
CA ILE A 119 3.71 -13.25 -2.23
C ILE A 119 3.07 -13.77 -3.53
N ASP A 120 3.77 -14.61 -4.30
CA ASP A 120 3.20 -15.21 -5.52
C ASP A 120 1.97 -16.07 -5.22
N SER A 121 1.92 -16.74 -4.07
CA SER A 121 0.74 -17.51 -3.63
C SER A 121 -0.45 -16.59 -3.40
N TRP A 122 -0.26 -15.44 -2.74
CA TRP A 122 -1.31 -14.44 -2.52
C TRP A 122 -1.87 -13.92 -3.84
N VAL A 123 -1.01 -13.53 -4.78
CA VAL A 123 -1.42 -13.04 -6.10
C VAL A 123 -2.20 -14.10 -6.87
N ARG A 124 -1.76 -15.36 -6.85
CA ARG A 124 -2.47 -16.48 -7.52
C ARG A 124 -3.82 -16.81 -6.89
N LYS A 125 -3.95 -16.65 -5.57
CA LYS A 125 -5.20 -16.91 -4.85
C LYS A 125 -6.23 -15.80 -5.05
N TYR A 126 -5.78 -14.60 -5.41
CA TYR A 126 -6.66 -13.46 -5.62
C TYR A 126 -7.67 -13.74 -6.74
N LYS A 127 -8.95 -13.48 -6.44
CA LYS A 127 -10.05 -13.61 -7.38
C LYS A 127 -10.88 -12.34 -7.35
N PHE A 128 -10.94 -11.66 -8.48
CA PHE A 128 -11.79 -10.50 -8.61
C PHE A 128 -13.28 -10.91 -8.53
N PRO A 129 -14.11 -10.26 -7.71
CA PRO A 129 -15.52 -10.59 -7.59
C PRO A 129 -16.26 -10.42 -8.92
N SER A 130 -17.22 -11.31 -9.22
CA SER A 130 -18.02 -11.19 -10.45
C SER A 130 -18.97 -9.99 -10.39
N GLU A 131 -19.41 -9.47 -11.54
CA GLU A 131 -20.37 -8.35 -11.58
C GLU A 131 -21.70 -8.69 -10.88
N LYS A 132 -22.12 -9.98 -10.93
CA LYS A 132 -23.30 -10.46 -10.22
C LYS A 132 -23.10 -10.38 -8.71
N ASP A 133 -21.93 -10.81 -8.23
CA ASP A 133 -21.58 -10.76 -6.81
C ASP A 133 -21.50 -9.30 -6.33
N LEU A 134 -20.85 -8.43 -7.11
CA LEU A 134 -20.75 -6.99 -6.81
C LEU A 134 -22.14 -6.34 -6.68
N LYS A 135 -23.06 -6.63 -7.61
CA LYS A 135 -24.44 -6.13 -7.55
C LYS A 135 -25.18 -6.64 -6.32
N HIS A 136 -25.03 -7.92 -6.00
CA HIS A 136 -25.67 -8.54 -4.84
C HIS A 136 -25.14 -7.97 -3.51
N ILE A 137 -23.81 -7.88 -3.37
CA ILE A 137 -23.14 -7.31 -2.20
C ILE A 137 -23.56 -5.85 -2.01
N ASN A 138 -23.58 -5.05 -3.07
CA ASN A 138 -23.98 -3.64 -2.99
C ASN A 138 -25.44 -3.47 -2.54
N ARG A 139 -26.36 -4.34 -3.01
CA ARG A 139 -27.76 -4.33 -2.54
C ARG A 139 -27.85 -4.59 -1.04
N LYS A 140 -27.12 -5.60 -0.54
CA LYS A 140 -27.05 -5.90 0.90
C LYS A 140 -26.38 -4.79 1.70
N LEU A 141 -25.33 -4.18 1.17
CA LEU A 141 -24.65 -3.06 1.83
C LEU A 141 -25.59 -1.87 2.02
N LYS A 142 -26.38 -1.53 0.99
CA LYS A 142 -27.39 -0.46 1.06
C LYS A 142 -28.50 -0.74 2.06
N SER A 143 -28.94 -1.99 2.23
CA SER A 143 -29.99 -2.31 3.21
C SER A 143 -29.54 -2.17 4.66
N CYS A 144 -28.23 -2.27 4.92
CA CYS A 144 -27.66 -2.15 6.25
C CYS A 144 -26.95 -0.80 6.49
N TRP A 145 -26.94 0.08 5.49
CA TRP A 145 -26.25 1.37 5.57
C TRP A 145 -26.97 2.29 6.56
N GLY A 146 -26.24 2.80 7.56
CA GLY A 146 -26.74 3.86 8.45
C GLY A 146 -27.41 3.41 9.74
N LEU A 147 -27.55 2.09 9.99
CA LEU A 147 -28.07 1.56 11.26
C LEU A 147 -27.25 1.98 12.49
N SER A 148 -25.95 2.28 12.33
CA SER A 148 -25.07 2.82 13.38
C SER A 148 -24.92 4.35 13.37
N SER A 149 -25.16 5.02 12.22
CA SER A 149 -24.87 6.46 12.05
C SER A 149 -25.84 7.39 12.78
N HIS A 150 -27.00 6.87 13.16
CA HIS A 150 -28.05 7.65 13.81
C HIS A 150 -27.71 8.05 15.25
N ASP A 151 -26.72 7.39 15.86
CA ASP A 151 -26.26 7.65 17.22
C ASP A 151 -25.04 8.59 17.27
N ASP A 152 -24.12 8.46 16.32
CA ASP A 152 -22.89 9.28 16.27
C ASP A 152 -23.12 10.71 15.77
N SER A 153 -24.05 10.92 14.84
CA SER A 153 -24.45 12.27 14.39
C SER A 153 -24.98 13.10 15.57
N LYS A 154 -25.82 12.50 16.43
CA LYS A 154 -26.32 13.11 17.67
C LYS A 154 -25.18 13.39 18.67
N LYS A 155 -24.18 12.50 18.78
CA LYS A 155 -23.03 12.67 19.70
C LYS A 155 -22.07 13.76 19.22
N ARG A 156 -21.80 13.85 17.91
CA ARG A 156 -20.95 14.88 17.29
C ARG A 156 -21.60 16.27 17.40
N GLU A 157 -22.92 16.35 17.19
CA GLU A 157 -23.68 17.59 17.34
C GLU A 157 -23.74 18.08 18.80
N LYS A 158 -23.82 17.16 19.78
CA LYS A 158 -23.70 17.49 21.21
C LYS A 158 -22.31 18.02 21.57
N LYS A 159 -21.24 17.40 21.05
CA LYS A 159 -19.85 17.84 21.29
C LYS A 159 -19.56 19.22 20.69
N SER A 160 -20.05 19.51 19.48
CA SER A 160 -19.87 20.83 18.85
C SER A 160 -20.64 21.93 19.60
N LYS A 161 -21.88 21.67 20.03
CA LYS A 161 -22.67 22.59 20.86
C LYS A 161 -22.01 22.89 22.22
N HIS A 162 -21.38 21.89 22.85
CA HIS A 162 -20.66 22.09 24.11
C HIS A 162 -19.37 22.91 23.94
N LYS A 163 -18.65 22.74 22.82
CA LYS A 163 -17.44 23.52 22.53
C LYS A 163 -17.76 24.98 22.20
N LEU A 164 -18.86 25.22 21.47
CA LEU A 164 -19.40 26.57 21.21
C LEU A 164 -19.82 27.29 22.50
N LYS A 165 -20.50 26.59 23.42
CA LYS A 165 -20.89 27.14 24.74
C LYS A 165 -19.71 27.45 25.65
N LYS A 166 -18.65 26.64 25.60
CA LYS A 166 -17.43 26.90 26.40
C LYS A 166 -16.69 28.15 25.91
N ASN A 167 -16.57 28.33 24.59
CA ASN A 167 -15.93 29.52 24.01
C ASN A 167 -16.72 30.81 24.25
N SER A 168 -18.05 30.76 24.39
CA SER A 168 -18.87 31.94 24.69
C SER A 168 -18.79 32.37 26.16
N ASN A 169 -18.59 31.42 27.09
CA ASN A 169 -18.42 31.72 28.51
C ASN A 169 -17.00 32.21 28.88
N GLU A 170 -15.97 31.90 28.06
CA GLU A 170 -14.60 32.40 28.28
C GLU A 170 -14.39 33.85 27.77
N GLN A 171 -15.32 34.39 26.97
CA GLN A 171 -15.28 35.79 26.47
C GLN A 171 -15.97 36.81 27.40
N THR A 172 -16.47 36.39 28.57
CA THR A 172 -17.11 37.26 29.56
C THR A 172 -16.25 37.38 30.82
N LEU A 173 -15.05 37.96 30.69
CA LEU A 173 -14.32 38.53 31.83
C LEU A 173 -14.50 40.05 31.81
N PRO A 174 -14.81 40.71 32.94
CA PRO A 174 -15.19 42.11 32.94
C PRO A 174 -13.99 42.99 32.57
N SER A 175 -14.22 43.91 31.63
CA SER A 175 -13.38 45.09 31.42
C SER A 175 -13.29 45.85 32.74
N LEU A 176 -12.10 45.86 33.35
CA LEU A 176 -11.77 46.77 34.44
C LEU A 176 -11.87 48.20 33.91
N ASN A 177 -12.81 48.96 34.49
CA ASN A 177 -12.96 50.39 34.30
C ASN A 177 -11.75 51.13 34.90
N GLU A 178 -11.34 52.20 34.21
CA GLU A 178 -10.53 53.37 34.60
C GLU A 178 -9.58 53.28 35.80
#